data_AF-A0A8J3L249-F1
#
_entry.id   AF-A0A8J3L249-F1
#
_cell.length_a   1.000
_cell.length_b   1.000
_cell.length_c   1.000
_cell.angle_alpha   90.00
_cell.angle_beta   90.00
_cell.angle_gamma   90.00
#
_symmetry.space_group_name_H-M   'P 1'
#
loop_
_entity.id
_entity.type
_entity.pdbx_description
1 polymer ?
#
loop_
_entity_poly.entity_id
_entity_poly.type
_entity_poly.pdbx_seq_one_letter_code
_entity_poly.pdbx_strand_id
1 'polypeptide(L)'
;MPTQAIASAPADEPGAARLTIAHPLAAVAARNCATHTHDLADLVGGVACGAAWAQALHDDFMFALECGLPLELEAEPCYVDEVAVRRAMRGEVLELTELERAEVRRRLASIRDRRNRPYRFVCSRAAAARREAAR
;
A
#
# COMPACT_ATOMS: atom_id res chain seq x y z
N MET A 1 28.37 -24.61 11.94
CA MET A 1 26.98 -24.24 11.57
C MET A 1 27.06 -22.88 10.92
N PRO A 2 26.85 -22.71 9.60
CA PRO A 2 26.91 -21.39 9.01
C PRO A 2 25.66 -20.59 9.40
N THR A 3 25.88 -19.48 10.11
CA THR A 3 24.88 -18.48 10.48
C THR A 3 24.40 -17.80 9.20
N GLN A 4 23.22 -18.18 8.71
CA GLN A 4 22.58 -17.43 7.62
C GLN A 4 22.16 -16.07 8.17
N ALA A 5 22.82 -15.01 7.69
CA ALA A 5 22.40 -13.65 7.91
C ALA A 5 21.02 -13.47 7.25
N ILE A 6 20.00 -13.20 8.05
CA ILE A 6 18.70 -12.76 7.56
C ILE A 6 18.97 -11.41 6.89
N ALA A 7 18.92 -11.38 5.56
CA ALA A 7 19.03 -10.16 4.80
C ALA A 7 17.83 -9.27 5.18
N SER A 8 18.10 -8.19 5.91
CA SER A 8 17.09 -7.14 6.16
C SER A 8 16.58 -6.64 4.82
N ALA A 9 15.27 -6.82 4.59
CA ALA A 9 14.59 -6.23 3.44
C ALA A 9 14.78 -4.70 3.44
N PRO A 10 14.97 -4.06 2.27
CA PRO A 10 15.14 -2.62 2.17
C PRO A 10 13.88 -1.89 2.67
N ALA A 11 14.09 -0.89 3.53
CA ALA A 11 13.07 -0.18 4.31
C ALA A 11 12.11 0.73 3.52
N ASP A 12 12.02 0.58 2.20
CA ASP A 12 11.25 1.45 1.30
C ASP A 12 10.06 0.70 0.64
N GLU A 13 9.32 -0.08 1.44
CA GLU A 13 8.01 -0.61 1.02
C GLU A 13 6.86 0.27 1.53
N PRO A 14 5.85 0.57 0.69
CA PRO A 14 4.69 1.36 1.06
C PRO A 14 3.76 0.50 1.94
N GLY A 15 4.10 0.38 3.22
CA GLY A 15 3.36 -0.46 4.15
C GLY A 15 4.04 -0.72 5.50
N ALA A 16 5.25 -0.20 5.73
CA ALA A 16 5.89 -0.30 7.04
C ALA A 16 5.11 0.54 8.07
N ALA A 17 4.05 -0.05 8.64
CA ALA A 17 3.36 0.47 9.79
C ALA A 17 4.38 0.47 10.94
N ARG A 18 5.10 1.58 11.07
CA ARG A 18 6.03 1.76 12.19
C ARG A 18 5.20 1.62 13.46
N LEU A 19 5.71 0.84 14.43
CA LEU A 19 5.11 0.65 15.75
C LEU A 19 5.03 2.01 16.47
N THR A 20 3.98 2.75 16.16
CA THR A 20 3.70 4.14 16.52
C THR A 20 2.23 4.25 16.85
N ILE A 21 1.79 5.41 17.33
CA ILE A 21 0.38 5.64 17.66
C ILE A 21 -0.59 5.48 16.47
N ALA A 22 -0.10 5.62 15.24
CA ALA A 22 -0.90 5.44 14.03
C ALA A 22 -1.06 3.97 13.60
N HIS A 23 -0.36 3.04 14.26
CA HIS A 23 -0.49 1.62 13.96
C HIS A 23 -1.90 1.12 14.33
N PRO A 24 -2.58 0.32 13.50
CA PRO A 24 -3.94 -0.18 13.78
C PRO A 24 -4.06 -0.88 15.15
N LEU A 25 -3.02 -1.61 15.54
CA LEU A 25 -2.95 -2.33 16.82
C LEU A 25 -2.43 -1.49 18.00
N ALA A 26 -2.15 -0.19 17.84
CA ALA A 26 -1.58 0.64 18.90
C ALA A 26 -2.42 0.64 20.19
N ALA A 27 -3.74 0.73 20.05
CA ALA A 27 -4.66 0.70 21.19
C ALA A 27 -4.67 -0.67 21.90
N VAL A 28 -4.50 -1.77 21.15
CA VAL A 28 -4.41 -3.12 21.72
C VAL A 28 -3.10 -3.29 22.49
N ALA A 29 -1.99 -2.90 21.87
CA ALA A 29 -0.66 -2.94 22.50
C ALA A 29 -0.63 -2.10 23.78
N ALA A 30 -1.20 -0.89 23.78
CA ALA A 30 -1.29 -0.05 24.96
C ALA A 30 -2.10 -0.71 26.11
N ARG A 31 -3.20 -1.41 25.78
CA ARG A 31 -3.97 -2.17 26.78
C ARG A 31 -3.19 -3.34 27.35
N ASN A 32 -2.48 -4.09 26.51
CA ASN A 32 -1.62 -5.18 26.96
C ASN A 32 -0.48 -4.67 27.85
N CYS A 33 -0.01 -3.44 27.59
CA CYS A 33 1.07 -2.81 28.33
C CYS A 33 0.64 -2.27 29.70
N ALA A 34 -0.65 -1.99 29.91
CA ALA A 34 -1.15 -1.34 31.12
C ALA A 34 -0.92 -2.16 32.41
N THR A 35 -0.66 -3.47 32.28
CA THR A 35 -0.35 -4.37 33.40
C THR A 35 1.15 -4.53 33.66
N HIS A 36 2.01 -3.92 32.85
CA HIS A 36 3.46 -4.02 32.96
C HIS A 36 4.05 -2.83 33.72
N THR A 37 5.16 -3.09 34.42
CA THR A 37 6.00 -2.04 35.02
C THR A 37 7.26 -1.88 34.18
N HIS A 38 7.45 -0.70 33.58
CA HIS A 38 8.63 -0.35 32.79
C HIS A 38 8.80 1.18 32.77
N ASP A 39 9.96 1.67 32.36
CA ASP A 39 10.18 3.11 32.22
C ASP A 39 9.52 3.63 30.93
N LEU A 40 9.25 4.93 30.88
CA LEU A 40 8.74 5.56 29.65
C LEU A 40 9.74 5.46 28.49
N ALA A 41 11.03 5.34 28.79
CA ALA A 41 12.09 5.15 27.80
C ALA A 41 12.02 3.77 27.10
N ASP A 42 11.35 2.79 27.72
CA ASP A 42 11.19 1.44 27.17
C ASP A 42 10.02 1.31 26.19
N LEU A 43 9.25 2.38 26.01
CA LEU A 43 8.09 2.42 25.12
C LEU A 43 8.52 2.56 23.66
N VAL A 44 8.16 1.56 22.86
CA VAL A 44 8.32 1.62 21.41
C VAL A 44 7.23 2.51 20.82
N GLY A 45 7.64 3.54 20.09
CA GLY A 45 6.75 4.53 19.49
C GLY A 45 5.97 5.37 20.50
N GLY A 46 6.37 5.37 21.78
CA GLY A 46 5.65 6.03 22.86
C GLY A 46 4.30 5.39 23.23
N VAL A 47 4.05 4.14 22.81
CA VAL A 47 2.74 3.48 22.99
C VAL A 47 2.81 2.33 24.00
N ALA A 48 3.71 1.37 23.78
CA ALA A 48 3.79 0.14 24.57
C ALA A 48 5.22 -0.41 24.56
N CYS A 49 5.56 -1.22 25.56
CA CYS A 49 6.81 -1.94 25.58
C CYS A 49 6.86 -3.00 24.45
N GLY A 50 8.06 -3.45 24.09
CA GLY A 50 8.25 -4.42 23.00
C GLY A 50 7.45 -5.73 23.19
N ALA A 51 7.32 -6.20 24.43
CA ALA A 51 6.56 -7.43 24.73
C ALA A 51 5.06 -7.27 24.46
N ALA A 52 4.48 -6.12 24.83
CA ALA A 52 3.06 -5.85 24.59
C ALA A 52 2.76 -5.66 23.09
N TRP A 53 3.69 -5.07 22.33
CA TRP A 53 3.61 -5.03 20.87
C TRP A 53 3.67 -6.41 20.24
N ALA A 54 4.62 -7.25 20.65
CA ALA A 54 4.76 -8.61 20.15
C ALA A 54 3.51 -9.44 20.42
N GLN A 55 2.93 -9.32 21.63
CA GLN A 55 1.67 -9.98 21.98
C GLN A 55 0.53 -9.52 21.06
N ALA A 56 0.34 -8.21 20.88
CA ALA A 56 -0.74 -7.69 20.05
C ALA A 56 -0.63 -8.16 18.58
N LEU A 57 0.58 -8.17 18.03
CA LEU A 57 0.84 -8.66 16.67
C LEU A 57 0.63 -10.17 16.56
N HIS A 58 1.05 -10.93 17.57
CA HIS A 58 0.87 -12.37 17.60
C HIS A 58 -0.62 -12.74 17.67
N ASP A 59 -1.40 -12.08 18.54
CA ASP A 59 -2.83 -12.32 18.66
C ASP A 59 -3.59 -12.01 17.36
N ASP A 60 -3.25 -10.90 16.70
CA ASP A 60 -3.82 -10.54 15.39
C ASP A 60 -3.50 -11.58 14.31
N PHE A 61 -2.24 -12.04 14.27
CA PHE A 61 -1.80 -13.10 13.36
C PHE A 61 -2.52 -14.43 13.63
N MET A 62 -2.63 -14.83 14.90
CA MET A 62 -3.32 -16.06 15.28
C MET A 62 -4.81 -16.00 14.93
N PHE A 63 -5.45 -14.86 15.18
CA PHE A 63 -6.84 -14.63 14.79
C PHE A 63 -7.03 -14.74 13.27
N ALA A 64 -6.10 -14.18 12.47
CA ALA A 64 -6.14 -14.30 11.02
C ALA A 64 -6.04 -15.76 10.57
N LEU A 65 -5.16 -16.56 11.18
CA LEU A 65 -5.05 -18.00 10.90
C LEU A 65 -6.32 -18.76 11.28
N GLU A 66 -6.88 -18.52 12.47
CA GLU A 66 -8.10 -19.16 12.94
C GLU A 66 -9.29 -18.88 12.03
N CYS A 67 -9.37 -17.66 11.49
CA CYS A 67 -10.42 -17.25 10.55
C CYS A 67 -10.15 -17.71 9.11
N GLY A 68 -9.02 -18.37 8.83
CA GLY A 68 -8.62 -18.77 7.48
C GLY A 68 -8.39 -17.59 6.54
N LEU A 69 -7.99 -16.43 7.09
CA LEU A 69 -7.67 -15.26 6.29
C LEU A 69 -6.32 -15.45 5.57
N PRO A 70 -6.18 -14.93 4.34
CA PRO A 70 -4.92 -14.97 3.62
C PRO A 70 -3.86 -14.12 4.34
N LEU A 71 -2.66 -14.68 4.51
CA LEU A 71 -1.50 -13.98 5.09
C LEU A 71 -0.88 -12.96 4.13
N GLU A 72 -0.97 -13.26 2.83
CA GLU A 72 -0.55 -12.38 1.75
C GLU A 72 -1.80 -11.95 0.99
N LEU A 73 -2.02 -10.64 0.92
CA LEU A 73 -3.08 -10.07 0.10
C LEU A 73 -2.50 -9.79 -1.28
N GLU A 74 -2.90 -10.59 -2.27
CA GLU A 74 -2.71 -10.20 -3.66
C GLU A 74 -3.65 -9.03 -3.98
N ALA A 75 -3.06 -7.86 -4.24
CA ALA A 75 -3.83 -6.71 -4.67
C ALA A 75 -4.52 -7.03 -5.99
N GLU A 76 -5.84 -7.22 -5.97
CA GLU A 76 -6.61 -7.45 -7.20
C GLU A 76 -6.67 -6.13 -8.00
N PRO A 77 -5.97 -6.01 -9.14
CA PRO A 77 -5.79 -4.72 -9.81
C PRO A 77 -7.09 -4.12 -10.35
N CYS A 78 -8.10 -4.98 -10.53
CA CYS A 78 -9.41 -4.68 -11.06
C CYS A 78 -10.51 -4.69 -9.99
N TYR A 79 -10.16 -4.82 -8.70
CA TYR A 79 -11.16 -4.76 -7.64
C TYR A 79 -11.83 -3.39 -7.62
N VAL A 80 -13.15 -3.41 -7.61
CA VAL A 80 -13.99 -2.21 -7.55
C VAL A 80 -14.74 -2.23 -6.24
N ASP A 81 -14.51 -1.23 -5.40
CA ASP A 81 -15.32 -1.02 -4.20
C ASP A 81 -16.74 -0.59 -4.62
N GLU A 82 -17.67 -1.55 -4.58
CA GLU A 82 -19.07 -1.32 -4.94
C GLU A 82 -19.78 -0.31 -4.02
N VAL A 83 -19.32 -0.16 -2.77
CA VAL A 83 -19.85 0.84 -1.84
C VAL A 83 -19.38 2.22 -2.30
N ALA A 84 -18.08 2.38 -2.59
CA ALA A 84 -17.54 3.62 -3.14
C ALA A 84 -18.24 3.99 -4.46
N VAL A 85 -18.44 3.05 -5.38
CA VAL A 85 -19.17 3.30 -6.63
C VAL A 85 -20.60 3.77 -6.36
N ARG A 86 -21.35 3.09 -5.49
CA ARG A 86 -22.73 3.49 -5.16
C ARG A 86 -22.80 4.88 -4.55
N ARG A 87 -21.88 5.22 -3.65
CA ARG A 87 -21.81 6.56 -3.03
C ARG A 87 -21.46 7.62 -4.06
N ALA A 88 -20.50 7.36 -4.94
CA ALA A 88 -20.16 8.26 -6.04
C ALA A 88 -21.34 8.47 -7.00
N MET A 89 -22.09 7.41 -7.34
CA MET A 89 -23.30 7.51 -8.17
C MET A 89 -24.43 8.33 -7.54
N ARG A 90 -24.44 8.44 -6.20
CA ARG A 90 -25.37 9.32 -5.46
C ARG A 90 -24.87 10.77 -5.35
N GLY A 91 -23.70 11.08 -5.90
CA GLY A 91 -23.07 12.40 -5.77
C GLY A 91 -22.49 12.68 -4.38
N GLU A 92 -22.28 11.64 -3.57
CA GLU A 92 -21.62 11.79 -2.28
C GLU A 92 -20.13 12.08 -2.46
N VAL A 93 -19.59 13.00 -1.65
CA VAL A 93 -18.16 13.27 -1.61
C VAL A 93 -17.48 12.11 -0.87
N LEU A 94 -16.61 11.39 -1.58
CA LEU A 94 -15.76 10.36 -0.99
C LEU A 94 -14.46 10.99 -0.50
N GLU A 95 -14.24 10.96 0.81
CA GLU A 95 -12.94 11.30 1.37
C GLU A 95 -11.95 10.19 1.09
N LEU A 96 -10.99 10.48 0.22
CA LEU A 96 -9.89 9.56 -0.08
C LEU A 96 -8.82 9.65 1.02
N THR A 97 -8.34 8.50 1.45
CA THR A 97 -7.12 8.34 2.24
C THR A 97 -5.89 8.84 1.47
N GLU A 98 -4.76 9.07 2.14
CA GLU A 98 -3.53 9.54 1.47
C GLU A 98 -3.01 8.54 0.43
N LEU A 99 -3.12 7.24 0.70
CA LEU A 99 -2.74 6.17 -0.21
C LEU A 99 -3.63 6.17 -1.46
N GLU A 100 -4.94 6.29 -1.29
CA GLU A 100 -5.89 6.38 -2.40
C GLU A 100 -5.63 7.63 -3.25
N ARG A 101 -5.37 8.79 -2.62
CA ARG A 101 -4.98 10.01 -3.35
C ARG A 101 -3.70 9.82 -4.14
N ALA A 102 -2.70 9.14 -3.57
CA ALA A 102 -1.46 8.83 -4.27
C ALA A 102 -1.70 7.94 -5.50
N GLU A 103 -2.53 6.91 -5.37
CA GLU A 103 -2.89 6.02 -6.47
C GLU A 103 -3.72 6.73 -7.55
N VAL A 104 -4.70 7.55 -7.16
CA VAL A 104 -5.46 8.38 -8.10
C VAL A 104 -4.54 9.31 -8.88
N ARG A 105 -3.58 9.97 -8.23
CA ARG A 105 -2.57 10.81 -8.92
C ARG A 105 -1.76 10.00 -9.93
N ARG A 106 -1.30 8.80 -9.55
CA ARG A 106 -0.54 7.89 -10.43
C ARG A 106 -1.35 7.51 -11.67
N ARG A 107 -2.61 7.11 -11.49
CA ARG A 107 -3.49 6.71 -12.61
C ARG A 107 -3.85 7.89 -13.52
N LEU A 108 -4.18 9.06 -12.94
CA LEU A 108 -4.46 10.27 -13.73
C LEU A 108 -3.24 10.73 -14.54
N ALA A 109 -2.03 10.64 -13.96
CA ALA A 109 -0.79 10.91 -14.69
C ALA A 109 -0.62 9.95 -15.87
N SER A 110 -0.82 8.64 -15.67
CA SER A 110 -0.76 7.64 -16.75
C SER A 110 -1.76 7.92 -17.88
N ILE A 111 -3.00 8.31 -17.54
CA ILE A 111 -4.02 8.68 -18.54
C ILE A 111 -3.60 9.93 -19.30
N ARG A 112 -3.09 10.95 -18.60
CA ARG A 112 -2.60 12.18 -19.20
C ARG A 112 -1.43 11.92 -20.15
N ASP A 113 -0.48 11.07 -19.77
CA ASP A 113 0.67 10.70 -20.60
C ASP A 113 0.24 9.92 -21.85
N ARG A 114 -0.74 9.01 -21.72
CA ARG A 114 -1.32 8.32 -22.88
C ARG A 114 -2.02 9.29 -23.84
N ARG A 115 -2.76 10.27 -23.33
CA ARG A 115 -3.47 11.29 -24.14
C ARG A 115 -2.51 12.30 -24.78
N ASN A 116 -1.45 12.67 -24.06
CA ASN A 116 -0.43 13.59 -24.54
C ASN A 116 0.68 12.89 -25.33
N ARG A 117 0.59 11.58 -25.55
CA ARG A 117 1.53 10.87 -26.41
C ARG A 117 1.41 11.51 -27.79
N PRO A 118 2.46 12.19 -28.30
CA PRO A 118 2.39 12.77 -29.62
C PRO A 118 2.14 11.60 -30.57
N TYR A 119 1.05 11.68 -31.32
CA TYR A 119 0.77 10.78 -32.44
C TYR A 119 1.89 11.03 -33.45
N ARG A 120 3.06 10.40 -33.25
CA ARG A 120 4.08 10.29 -34.28
C ARG A 120 3.43 9.40 -35.33
N PHE A 121 2.77 10.03 -36.30
CA PHE A 121 2.69 9.46 -37.64
C PHE A 121 4.12 9.21 -38.06
N VAL A 122 4.62 8.01 -37.76
CA VAL A 122 5.80 7.49 -38.42
C VAL A 122 5.31 7.18 -39.84
N CYS A 123 5.20 8.24 -40.66
CA CYS A 123 5.42 8.07 -42.08
C CYS A 123 6.85 7.54 -42.16
N SER A 124 6.99 6.22 -42.14
CA SER A 124 8.27 5.57 -42.27
C SER A 124 8.92 6.16 -43.53
N ARG A 125 10.24 6.34 -43.54
CA ARG A 125 10.96 6.69 -44.79
C ARG A 125 10.52 5.79 -45.96
N ALA A 126 10.11 4.56 -45.68
CA ALA A 126 9.52 3.62 -46.63
C ALA A 126 8.13 4.04 -47.20
N ALA A 127 7.31 4.77 -46.45
CA ALA A 127 6.03 5.33 -46.94
C ALA A 127 6.21 6.66 -47.70
N ALA A 128 7.28 7.40 -47.42
CA ALA A 128 7.69 8.58 -48.21
C ALA A 128 8.31 8.15 -49.55
N ALA A 129 9.26 7.20 -49.53
CA ALA A 129 9.90 6.66 -50.73
C ALA A 129 8.92 6.00 -51.71
N ARG A 130 7.87 5.34 -51.20
CA ARG A 130 6.80 4.76 -52.04
C ARG A 130 5.97 5.80 -52.80
N ARG A 131 5.87 7.04 -52.31
CA ARG A 131 5.15 8.13 -53.00
C ARG A 131 6.02 8.80 -54.06
N GLU A 132 7.33 8.88 -53.83
CA GLU A 132 8.30 9.36 -54.82
C GLU A 132 8.45 8.39 -55.99
N ALA A 133 8.48 7.08 -55.74
CA ALA A 133 8.57 6.07 -56.80
C ALA A 133 7.29 5.90 -57.65
N ALA A 134 6.18 6.53 -57.25
CA ALA A 134 4.89 6.47 -57.94
C ALA A 134 4.55 7.74 -58.74
N ARG A 135 5.48 8.70 -58.82
CA ARG A 135 5.45 9.85 -59.73
C ARG A 135 6.37 9.62 -60.91
#